data_AF-A0A9E8SGJ7-F1
#
_entry.id   AF-A0A9E8SGJ7-F1
#
_cell.length_a   1.000
_cell.length_b   1.000
_cell.length_c   1.000
_cell.angle_alpha   90.00
_cell.angle_beta   90.00
_cell.angle_gamma   90.00
#
_symmetry.space_group_name_H-M   'P 1'
#
loop_
_entity.id
_entity.type
_entity.pdbx_description
1 polymer ?
#
loop_
_entity_poly.entity_id
_entity_poly.type
_entity_poly.pdbx_seq_one_letter_code
_entity_poly.pdbx_strand_id
1 'polypeptide(L)'
;MKIAIKRKVLLEGFEIAKDSVGKQTALPVLKNVKLKARGGVLELFTTNLSIGTMISLKDLAIACEGEALCDAIKFMAIVRELPENDVKIETEKKAT
;
A
#
# COMPACT_ATOMS: atom_id res chain seq x y z
N MET A 1 0.20 -8.25 -9.67
CA MET A 1 0.36 -8.36 -8.21
C MET A 1 -0.87 -9.03 -7.61
N LYS A 2 -0.66 -10.07 -6.80
CA LYS A 2 -1.70 -10.76 -6.04
C LYS A 2 -1.12 -11.23 -4.70
N ILE A 3 -1.63 -10.71 -3.59
CA ILE A 3 -1.12 -10.96 -2.25
C ILE A 3 -2.25 -11.17 -1.22
N ALA A 4 -1.92 -11.82 -0.10
CA ALA A 4 -2.75 -11.89 1.10
C ALA A 4 -1.91 -11.54 2.34
N ILE A 5 -2.38 -10.58 3.15
CA ILE A 5 -1.69 -10.07 4.34
C ILE A 5 -2.67 -9.83 5.47
N LYS A 6 -2.25 -10.02 6.73
CA LYS A 6 -3.07 -9.70 7.90
C LYS A 6 -3.46 -8.22 7.91
N ARG A 7 -4.75 -7.92 8.10
CA ARG A 7 -5.26 -6.54 8.19
C ARG A 7 -4.47 -5.66 9.16
N LYS A 8 -4.16 -6.20 10.35
CA LYS A 8 -3.44 -5.46 11.40
C LYS A 8 -2.06 -4.98 10.94
N VAL A 9 -1.27 -5.86 10.32
CA VAL A 9 0.08 -5.55 9.79
C VAL A 9 -0.02 -4.48 8.69
N LEU A 10 -1.02 -4.59 7.82
CA LEU A 10 -1.25 -3.61 6.77
C LEU A 10 -1.59 -2.22 7.34
N LEU A 11 -2.49 -2.16 8.34
CA LEU A 11 -2.85 -0.91 9.01
C LEU A 11 -1.67 -0.26 9.74
N GLU A 12 -0.85 -1.04 10.45
CA GLU A 12 0.35 -0.55 11.12
C GLU A 12 1.32 0.12 10.12
N GLY A 13 1.54 -0.51 8.96
CA GLY A 13 2.34 0.08 7.90
C GLY A 13 1.75 1.39 7.37
N PHE A 14 0.43 1.44 7.18
CA PHE A 14 -0.25 2.63 6.71
C PHE A 14 -0.24 3.79 7.71
N GLU A 15 -0.38 3.50 9.00
CA GLU A 15 -0.29 4.52 10.06
C GLU A 15 1.09 5.19 10.10
N ILE A 16 2.17 4.46 9.83
CA ILE A 16 3.53 5.02 9.75
C ILE A 16 3.71 5.83 8.46
N ALA A 17 3.17 5.36 7.33
CA ALA A 17 3.32 6.04 6.03
C ALA A 17 2.54 7.37 5.93
N LYS A 18 1.52 7.59 6.77
CA LYS A 18 0.54 8.68 6.60
C LYS A 18 1.14 10.10 6.57
N ASP A 19 2.26 10.32 7.24
CA ASP A 19 2.86 11.65 7.40
C ASP A 19 3.72 12.06 6.20
N SER A 20 4.19 11.09 5.40
CA SER A 20 4.91 11.36 4.15
C SER A 20 4.01 11.35 2.91
N VAL A 21 2.70 11.12 3.06
CA VAL A 21 1.73 11.26 1.96
C VAL A 21 1.54 12.74 1.62
N GLY A 22 1.64 13.08 0.33
CA GLY A 22 1.41 14.44 -0.17
C GLY A 22 -0.05 14.88 -0.03
N LYS A 23 -0.43 15.45 1.11
CA LYS A 23 -1.76 16.07 1.33
C LYS A 23 -1.84 17.39 0.55
N GLN A 24 -2.92 17.60 -0.22
CA GLN A 24 -3.17 18.84 -0.98
C GLN A 24 -2.01 19.32 -1.87
N THR A 25 -1.47 18.40 -2.68
CA THR A 25 -0.36 18.65 -3.60
C THR A 25 -0.82 19.03 -5.02
N ALA A 26 -0.04 19.88 -5.70
CA ALA A 26 -0.17 20.15 -7.14
C ALA A 26 0.19 18.94 -8.01
N LEU A 27 0.83 17.91 -7.43
CA LEU A 27 1.23 16.67 -8.10
C LEU A 27 0.38 15.49 -7.56
N PRO A 28 -0.76 15.15 -8.20
CA PRO A 28 -1.68 14.14 -7.68
C PRO A 28 -1.07 12.77 -7.40
N VAL A 29 0.01 12.40 -8.09
CA VAL A 29 0.73 11.14 -7.88
C VAL A 29 1.29 11.00 -6.46
N LEU A 30 1.61 12.10 -5.78
CA LEU A 30 2.14 12.09 -4.41
C LEU A 30 1.06 11.80 -3.35
N LYS A 31 -0.23 11.75 -3.75
CA LYS A 31 -1.31 11.24 -2.91
C LYS A 31 -1.34 9.71 -2.85
N ASN A 32 -0.60 9.05 -3.74
CA ASN A 32 -0.58 7.61 -3.83
C ASN A 32 0.45 6.98 -2.90
N VAL A 33 0.18 5.74 -2.53
CA VAL A 33 1.16 4.80 -1.99
C VAL A 33 1.63 3.88 -3.12
N LYS A 34 2.93 3.65 -3.22
CA LYS A 34 3.49 2.58 -4.03
C LYS A 34 3.51 1.30 -3.21
N LEU A 35 2.84 0.27 -3.73
CA LEU A 35 2.84 -1.09 -3.22
C LEU A 35 3.78 -1.91 -4.09
N LYS A 36 4.75 -2.62 -3.50
CA LYS A 36 5.64 -3.53 -4.23
C LYS A 36 5.75 -4.84 -3.48
N ALA A 37 5.23 -5.90 -4.07
CA ALA A 37 5.26 -7.25 -3.52
C ALA A 37 6.34 -8.08 -4.23
N ARG A 38 7.39 -8.48 -3.50
CA ARG A 38 8.47 -9.33 -4.01
C ARG A 38 9.17 -10.06 -2.87
N GLY A 39 9.57 -11.32 -3.10
CA GLY A 39 10.42 -12.06 -2.16
C GLY A 39 9.84 -12.21 -0.74
N GLY A 40 8.52 -12.38 -0.63
CA GLY A 40 7.82 -12.50 0.66
C GLY A 40 7.67 -11.19 1.45
N VAL A 41 7.97 -10.04 0.83
CA VAL A 41 7.87 -8.70 1.43
C VAL A 41 6.90 -7.84 0.61
N LEU A 42 6.05 -7.09 1.31
CA LEU A 42 5.27 -5.98 0.76
C LEU A 42 5.92 -4.67 1.20
N GLU A 43 6.48 -3.95 0.24
CA GLU A 43 7.06 -2.63 0.45
C GLU A 43 6.00 -1.56 0.17
N LEU A 44 5.78 -0.69 1.16
CA LEU A 44 5.01 0.53 1.05
C LEU A 44 5.96 1.71 0.87
N PHE A 45 5.76 2.52 -0.17
CA PHE A 45 6.54 3.73 -0.38
C PHE A 45 5.64 4.95 -0.63
N THR A 46 5.91 6.02 0.10
CA THR A 46 5.20 7.32 0.02
C THR A 46 6.20 8.46 0.10
N THR A 47 5.90 9.58 -0.55
CA THR A 47 6.72 10.79 -0.44
C THR A 47 5.93 12.05 -0.75
N ASN A 48 6.33 13.15 -0.11
CA ASN A 48 5.85 14.51 -0.39
C ASN A 48 6.97 15.42 -0.94
N LEU A 49 8.06 14.83 -1.48
CA LEU A 49 9.29 15.47 -1.96
C LEU A 49 10.21 16.04 -0.87
N SER A 50 9.70 16.33 0.33
CA SER A 50 10.52 16.72 1.48
C SER A 50 10.90 15.53 2.33
N ILE A 51 9.98 14.58 2.49
CA ILE A 51 10.11 13.37 3.30
C ILE A 51 9.61 12.18 2.49
N GLY A 52 10.37 11.09 2.53
CA GLY A 52 9.98 9.79 1.98
C GLY A 52 9.95 8.74 3.08
N THR A 53 9.00 7.82 3.00
CA THR A 53 8.91 6.68 3.93
C THR A 53 8.87 5.39 3.11
N MET A 54 9.71 4.44 3.50
CA MET A 54 9.73 3.08 2.95
C MET A 54 9.55 2.08 4.08
N ILE A 55 8.53 1.23 3.98
CA ILE A 55 8.15 0.28 5.04
C ILE A 55 8.09 -1.10 4.44
N SER A 56 8.82 -2.04 5.03
CA SER A 56 8.81 -3.45 4.64
C SER A 56 7.90 -4.25 5.57
N LEU A 57 6.76 -4.71 5.05
CA LEU A 57 5.85 -5.59 5.75
C LEU A 57 6.17 -7.05 5.40
N LYS A 58 6.26 -7.90 6.42
CA LYS A 58 6.54 -9.35 6.31
C LYS A 58 5.27 -10.15 6.63
N ASP A 59 5.37 -11.48 6.62
CA ASP A 59 4.29 -12.41 6.93
C ASP A 59 3.06 -12.26 6.02
N LEU A 60 3.31 -12.25 4.71
CA LEU A 60 2.29 -12.26 3.68
C LEU A 60 2.51 -13.41 2.68
N ALA A 61 1.41 -13.85 2.06
CA ALA A 61 1.47 -14.74 0.92
C ALA A 61 1.50 -13.94 -0.38
N ILE A 62 2.46 -14.23 -1.27
CA ILE A 62 2.54 -13.64 -2.61
C ILE A 62 2.24 -14.71 -3.64
N ALA A 63 1.08 -14.62 -4.28
CA ALA A 63 0.71 -15.50 -5.39
C ALA A 63 1.25 -14.97 -6.72
N CYS A 64 1.36 -13.65 -6.87
CA CYS A 64 1.93 -13.00 -8.05
C CYS A 64 2.67 -11.74 -7.62
N GLU A 65 3.97 -11.69 -7.88
CA GLU A 65 4.77 -10.48 -7.65
C GLU A 65 4.26 -9.29 -8.48
N GLY A 66 4.70 -8.10 -8.12
CA GLY A 66 4.50 -6.91 -8.92
C GLY A 66 4.39 -5.66 -8.07
N GLU A 67 4.02 -4.57 -8.73
CA GLU A 67 3.84 -3.27 -8.09
C GLU A 67 2.57 -2.59 -8.57
N ALA A 68 2.04 -1.72 -7.72
CA ALA A 68 0.85 -0.92 -8.00
C ALA A 68 0.95 0.44 -7.29
N LEU A 69 0.21 1.41 -7.82
CA LEU A 69 -0.03 2.70 -7.16
C LEU A 69 -1.53 2.82 -6.88
N CYS A 70 -1.88 3.24 -5.67
CA CYS A 70 -3.26 3.56 -5.31
C CYS A 70 -3.31 4.75 -4.35
N ASP A 71 -4.45 5.42 -4.26
CA ASP A 71 -4.66 6.55 -3.35
C ASP A 71 -4.48 6.07 -1.89
N ALA A 72 -3.50 6.62 -1.18
CA ALA A 72 -3.11 6.14 0.13
C ALA A 72 -4.22 6.33 1.18
N ILE A 73 -4.91 7.47 1.13
CA ILE A 73 -5.94 7.83 2.13
C ILE A 73 -7.19 6.97 1.91
N LYS A 74 -7.65 6.85 0.67
CA LYS A 74 -8.81 6.02 0.35
C LYS A 74 -8.54 4.55 0.65
N PHE A 75 -7.36 4.06 0.29
CA PHE A 75 -7.00 2.68 0.55
C PHE A 75 -6.91 2.38 2.05
N MET A 76 -6.29 3.25 2.83
CA MET A 76 -6.25 3.12 4.30
C MET A 76 -7.65 3.13 4.91
N ALA A 77 -8.55 4.00 4.44
CA ALA A 77 -9.93 4.04 4.91
C ALA A 77 -10.66 2.71 4.64
N ILE A 78 -10.50 2.13 3.43
CA ILE A 78 -11.08 0.82 3.10
C ILE A 78 -10.55 -0.26 4.05
N VAL A 79 -9.23 -0.34 4.23
CA VAL A 79 -8.62 -1.37 5.09
C VAL A 79 -9.08 -1.24 6.55
N ARG A 80 -9.33 -0.01 7.03
CA ARG A 80 -9.81 0.25 8.39
C ARG A 80 -11.21 -0.32 8.62
N GLU A 81 -12.08 -0.27 7.62
CA GLU A 81 -13.46 -0.77 7.72
C GLU A 81 -13.59 -2.29 7.48
N LEU A 82 -12.53 -2.98 7.04
CA LEU A 82 -12.57 -4.42 6.85
C LEU A 82 -12.64 -5.18 8.20
N PRO A 83 -13.26 -6.38 8.23
CA PRO A 83 -13.19 -7.29 9.37
C PRO A 83 -11.75 -7.69 9.72
N GLU A 84 -11.52 -8.17 10.96
CA GLU A 84 -10.22 -8.67 11.41
C GLU A 84 -9.83 -10.03 10.79
N ASN A 85 -9.60 -10.03 9.48
CA ASN A 85 -9.17 -11.19 8.69
C ASN A 85 -8.00 -10.82 7.76
N ASP A 86 -7.54 -11.79 6.96
CA ASP A 86 -6.57 -11.53 5.91
C ASP A 86 -7.16 -10.69 4.77
N VAL A 87 -6.43 -9.66 4.38
CA VAL A 87 -6.76 -8.76 3.27
C VAL A 87 -6.10 -9.29 2.00
N LYS A 88 -6.92 -9.55 0.98
CA LYS A 88 -6.46 -9.99 -0.34
C LYS A 88 -6.43 -8.79 -1.28
N ILE A 89 -5.27 -8.55 -1.91
CA ILE A 89 -5.07 -7.44 -2.84
C ILE A 89 -4.65 -8.01 -4.19
N GLU A 90 -5.37 -7.64 -5.23
CA GLU A 90 -5.12 -8.10 -6.60
C GLU A 90 -5.17 -6.91 -7.56
N THR A 91 -4.24 -6.88 -8.50
CA THR A 91 -4.22 -5.91 -9.59
C THR A 91 -4.75 -6.59 -10.85
N GLU A 92 -5.76 -6.00 -11.46
CA GLU A 92 -6.19 -6.39 -12.79
C GLU A 92 -5.48 -5.53 -13.84
N LYS A 93 -5.00 -6.16 -14.92
CA LYS A 93 -4.61 -5.39 -16.10
C LYS A 93 -5.90 -4.97 -16.79
N LYS A 94 -6.16 -3.67 -16.90
CA LYS A 94 -7.11 -3.19 -17.90
C LYS A 94 -6.54 -3.57 -19.27
N ALA A 95 -7.17 -4.54 -19.94
CA ALA A 95 -6.95 -4.74 -21.36
C ALA A 95 -7.27 -3.40 -22.03
N THR A 96 -6.25 -2.80 -22.63
CA THR A 96 -6.35 -1.55 -23.38
C THR A 96 -6.57 -1.90 -24.83
#